data_AF-A0A8K0P7N5-F1
#
_entry.id   AF-A0A8K0P7N5-F1
#
_cell.length_a   1.000
_cell.length_b   1.000
_cell.length_c   1.000
_cell.angle_alpha   90.00
_cell.angle_beta   90.00
_cell.angle_gamma   90.00
#
_symmetry.space_group_name_H-M   'P 1'
#
loop_
_entity.id
_entity.type
_entity.pdbx_description
1 polymer ?
#
loop_
_entity_poly.entity_id
_entity_poly.type
_entity_poly.pdbx_seq_one_letter_code
_entity_poly.pdbx_strand_id
1 'polypeptide(L)'
;MENLSEWYSQVITKGEMIEYYDVSGCYILRPWSYAIWEVIKDWLDSNIKKLGVQNCYFPIFVSKNVLEMEKTHIADFAPEATWVTKSGDSKLAEPIAIRPTSETVMYPAYAKWIQSYRDLPIKLNQWNNVVRWEFKHPQPFLRTREFLWQEGHTAHASLQDAEKEVLDILEFYAKVYTDLLAIPVVKGRKTEKEKFAGADYTTTVEAF
;
A
#
# COMPACT_ATOMS: atom_id res chain seq x y z
N MET A 1 -2.64 -10.77 -30.01
CA MET A 1 -3.30 -9.45 -29.88
C MET A 1 -2.38 -8.43 -30.52
N GLU A 2 -2.84 -7.73 -31.56
CA GLU A 2 -1.96 -6.84 -32.34
C GLU A 2 -1.60 -5.53 -31.61
N ASN A 3 -2.40 -5.09 -30.62
CA ASN A 3 -2.05 -3.95 -29.75
C ASN A 3 -2.69 -4.05 -28.35
N LEU A 4 -1.93 -4.53 -27.35
CA LEU A 4 -2.42 -4.70 -25.98
C LEU A 4 -2.74 -3.36 -25.30
N SER A 5 -1.91 -2.33 -25.53
CA SER A 5 -2.07 -1.02 -24.89
C SER A 5 -3.36 -0.33 -25.31
N GLU A 6 -3.63 -0.34 -26.62
CA GLU A 6 -4.86 0.22 -27.18
C GLU A 6 -6.08 -0.57 -26.74
N TRP A 7 -6.03 -1.90 -26.81
CA TRP A 7 -7.12 -2.75 -26.32
C TRP A 7 -7.44 -2.47 -24.86
N TYR A 8 -6.42 -2.38 -23.99
CA TYR A 8 -6.58 -2.13 -22.57
C TYR A 8 -7.26 -0.77 -22.31
N SER A 9 -6.77 0.28 -22.96
CA SER A 9 -7.36 1.63 -22.87
C SER A 9 -8.82 1.64 -23.33
N GLN A 10 -9.14 0.97 -24.44
CA GLN A 10 -10.51 0.88 -24.93
C GLN A 10 -11.43 0.12 -23.96
N VAL A 11 -10.97 -0.99 -23.39
CA VAL A 11 -11.78 -1.81 -22.47
C VAL A 11 -12.13 -1.02 -21.20
N ILE A 12 -11.15 -0.40 -20.55
CA ILE A 12 -11.39 0.30 -19.28
C ILE A 12 -12.20 1.60 -19.45
N THR A 13 -12.14 2.24 -20.62
CA THR A 13 -12.91 3.46 -20.90
C THR A 13 -14.32 3.14 -21.38
N LYS A 14 -14.48 2.26 -22.38
CA LYS A 14 -15.79 1.84 -22.90
C LYS A 14 -16.57 1.02 -21.87
N GLY A 15 -15.88 0.33 -20.97
CA GLY A 15 -16.48 -0.35 -19.82
C GLY A 15 -16.79 0.57 -18.65
N GLU A 16 -16.64 1.89 -18.80
CA GLU A 16 -16.95 2.90 -17.77
C GLU A 16 -16.22 2.68 -16.44
N MET A 17 -15.03 2.10 -16.49
CA MET A 17 -14.21 1.81 -15.31
C MET A 17 -13.32 3.00 -14.93
N ILE A 18 -12.73 3.65 -15.92
CA ILE A 18 -11.74 4.71 -15.74
C ILE A 18 -12.13 5.94 -16.54
N GLU A 19 -11.89 7.11 -15.95
CA GLU A 19 -11.76 8.38 -16.67
C GLU A 19 -10.33 8.92 -16.51
N TYR A 20 -9.76 9.44 -17.61
CA TYR A 20 -8.41 10.02 -17.58
C TYR A 20 -8.44 11.39 -16.89
N TYR A 21 -7.45 11.65 -16.04
CA TYR A 21 -7.31 12.92 -15.34
C TYR A 21 -6.19 13.77 -15.94
N ASP A 22 -6.21 15.08 -15.69
CA ASP A 22 -5.23 16.04 -16.21
C ASP A 22 -3.85 15.91 -15.55
N VAL A 23 -3.78 15.33 -14.34
CA VAL A 23 -2.54 14.94 -13.69
C VAL A 23 -2.08 13.56 -14.19
N SER A 24 -0.95 13.53 -14.90
CA SER A 24 -0.36 12.29 -15.41
C SER A 24 -0.17 11.25 -14.31
N GLY A 25 -0.60 10.02 -14.58
CA GLY A 25 -0.51 8.89 -13.65
C GLY A 25 -1.60 8.86 -12.59
N CYS A 26 -2.52 9.83 -12.58
CA CYS A 26 -3.74 9.81 -11.78
C CYS A 26 -4.94 9.50 -12.67
N TYR A 27 -5.89 8.73 -12.15
CA TYR A 27 -7.06 8.26 -12.90
C TYR A 27 -8.27 8.29 -11.98
N ILE A 28 -9.43 8.63 -12.54
CA ILE A 28 -10.68 8.61 -11.79
C ILE A 28 -11.25 7.19 -11.82
N LEU A 29 -11.43 6.60 -10.64
CA LEU A 29 -12.14 5.33 -10.47
C LEU A 29 -13.64 5.59 -10.54
N ARG A 30 -14.27 5.23 -11.66
CA ARG A 30 -15.72 5.35 -11.84
C ARG A 30 -16.46 4.29 -11.02
N PRO A 31 -17.79 4.42 -10.79
CA PRO A 31 -18.54 3.48 -9.95
C PRO A 31 -18.34 2.00 -10.31
N TRP A 32 -18.19 1.67 -11.60
CA TRP A 32 -18.01 0.28 -12.03
C TRP A 32 -16.70 -0.34 -11.52
N SER A 33 -15.58 0.38 -11.58
CA SER A 33 -14.30 -0.12 -11.07
C SER A 33 -14.20 0.01 -9.55
N TYR A 34 -14.77 1.06 -8.97
CA TYR A 34 -14.77 1.25 -7.53
C TYR A 34 -15.61 0.17 -6.82
N ALA A 35 -16.70 -0.30 -7.41
CA ALA A 35 -17.47 -1.42 -6.87
C ALA A 35 -16.64 -2.72 -6.77
N ILE A 36 -15.73 -2.98 -7.71
CA ILE A 36 -14.81 -4.13 -7.63
C ILE A 36 -13.88 -3.96 -6.43
N TRP A 37 -13.36 -2.75 -6.21
CA TRP A 37 -12.55 -2.44 -5.04
C TRP A 37 -13.31 -2.62 -3.72
N GLU A 38 -14.58 -2.21 -3.65
CA GLU A 38 -15.43 -2.42 -2.47
C GLU A 38 -15.63 -3.91 -2.16
N VAL A 39 -15.83 -4.75 -3.17
CA VAL A 39 -15.92 -6.22 -2.98
C VAL A 39 -14.61 -6.80 -2.44
N ILE A 40 -13.46 -6.41 -3.00
CA ILE A 40 -12.15 -6.84 -2.51
C ILE A 40 -11.95 -6.39 -1.06
N LYS A 41 -12.26 -5.12 -0.78
CA LYS A 41 -12.13 -4.50 0.52
C LYS A 41 -12.96 -5.24 1.56
N ASP A 42 -14.26 -5.40 1.33
CA ASP A 42 -15.17 -6.02 2.30
C ASP A 42 -14.78 -7.46 2.62
N TRP A 43 -14.37 -8.22 1.61
CA TRP A 43 -13.90 -9.60 1.80
C TRP A 43 -12.59 -9.64 2.60
N LEU A 44 -11.58 -8.86 2.23
CA LEU A 44 -10.29 -8.87 2.91
C LEU A 44 -10.43 -8.34 4.34
N ASP A 45 -11.16 -7.25 4.52
CA ASP A 45 -11.45 -6.61 5.79
C ASP A 45 -12.15 -7.56 6.78
N SER A 46 -13.13 -8.33 6.28
CA SER A 46 -13.80 -9.36 7.07
C SER A 46 -12.86 -10.49 7.49
N ASN A 47 -11.87 -10.84 6.67
CA ASN A 47 -10.94 -11.93 6.98
C ASN A 47 -9.82 -11.49 7.93
N ILE A 48 -9.24 -10.30 7.76
CA ILE A 48 -8.23 -9.78 8.70
C ILE A 48 -8.83 -9.53 10.09
N LYS A 49 -10.10 -9.13 10.19
CA LYS A 49 -10.81 -9.00 11.48
C LYS A 49 -10.91 -10.32 12.24
N LYS A 50 -11.02 -11.46 11.55
CA LYS A 50 -11.00 -12.80 12.20
C LYS A 50 -9.63 -13.11 12.83
N LEU A 51 -8.55 -12.47 12.37
CA LEU A 51 -7.21 -12.57 12.95
C LEU A 51 -6.97 -11.58 14.11
N GLY A 52 -8.00 -10.80 14.49
CA GLY A 52 -7.92 -9.76 15.52
C GLY A 52 -7.35 -8.43 15.03
N VAL A 53 -7.18 -8.23 13.72
CA VAL A 53 -6.71 -6.96 13.16
C VAL A 53 -7.80 -5.89 13.28
N GLN A 54 -7.42 -4.71 13.74
CA GLN A 54 -8.31 -3.56 13.90
C GLN A 54 -8.02 -2.47 12.87
N ASN A 55 -9.07 -1.86 12.32
CA ASN A 55 -8.89 -0.73 11.42
C ASN A 55 -8.57 0.55 12.19
N CYS A 56 -7.70 1.36 11.63
CA CYS A 56 -7.31 2.67 12.12
C CYS A 56 -7.10 3.64 10.95
N TYR A 57 -6.72 4.88 11.23
CA TYR A 57 -6.31 5.84 10.21
C TYR A 57 -5.21 6.74 10.77
N PHE A 58 -4.02 6.66 10.18
CA PHE A 58 -2.94 7.61 10.46
C PHE A 58 -2.98 8.78 9.48
N PRO A 59 -2.43 9.96 9.82
CA PRO A 59 -2.37 11.11 8.91
C PRO A 59 -1.61 10.83 7.61
N ILE A 60 -2.02 11.51 6.52
CA ILE A 60 -1.34 11.41 5.22
C ILE A 60 0.01 12.12 5.17
N PHE A 61 0.21 13.08 6.07
CA PHE A 61 1.37 13.94 6.09
C PHE A 61 2.47 13.39 7.01
N VAL A 62 3.69 13.34 6.49
CA VAL A 62 4.89 12.90 7.21
C VAL A 62 5.84 14.07 7.33
N SER A 63 6.29 14.39 8.54
CA SER A 63 7.30 15.45 8.69
C SER A 63 8.63 14.99 8.10
N LYS A 64 9.40 15.95 7.57
CA LYS A 64 10.73 15.67 7.01
C LYS A 64 11.62 14.91 8.00
N ASN A 65 11.65 15.36 9.26
CA ASN A 65 12.48 14.76 10.30
C ASN A 65 12.11 13.29 10.56
N VAL A 66 10.81 12.97 10.58
CA VAL A 66 10.32 11.60 10.80
C VAL A 66 10.63 10.69 9.62
N LEU A 67 10.48 11.21 8.40
CA LEU A 67 10.87 10.48 7.21
C LEU A 67 12.36 10.14 7.28
N GLU A 68 13.23 11.14 7.54
CA GLU A 68 14.71 11.06 7.59
C GLU A 68 15.32 10.16 8.68
N MET A 69 14.54 9.74 9.69
CA MET A 69 15.04 8.83 10.73
C MET A 69 15.29 7.41 10.22
N GLU A 70 14.54 6.95 9.21
CA GLU A 70 14.64 5.59 8.63
C GLU A 70 15.50 5.57 7.36
N LYS A 71 16.76 6.02 7.45
CA LYS A 71 17.65 6.24 6.29
C LYS A 71 17.79 5.05 5.34
N THR A 72 17.70 3.82 5.86
CA THR A 72 17.76 2.58 5.06
C THR A 72 16.51 2.36 4.21
N HIS A 73 15.32 2.75 4.69
CA HIS A 73 14.09 2.68 3.91
C HIS A 73 14.00 3.83 2.90
N ILE A 74 14.46 5.03 3.28
CA ILE A 74 14.32 6.24 2.45
C ILE A 74 15.12 6.19 1.16
N ALA A 75 16.27 5.54 1.12
CA ALA A 75 17.13 5.58 -0.07
C ALA A 75 16.38 5.15 -1.34
N ASP A 76 15.47 4.18 -1.21
CA ASP A 76 14.65 3.68 -2.31
C ASP A 76 13.38 4.52 -2.55
N PHE A 77 12.83 5.19 -1.52
CA PHE A 77 11.62 6.02 -1.63
C PHE A 77 11.87 7.51 -1.88
N ALA A 78 13.09 8.01 -1.62
CA ALA A 78 13.45 9.42 -1.76
C ALA A 78 13.18 10.00 -3.16
N PRO A 79 13.43 9.27 -4.26
CA PRO A 79 13.11 9.76 -5.60
C PRO A 79 11.60 9.90 -5.87
N GLU A 80 10.77 9.14 -5.15
CA GLU A 80 9.32 9.05 -5.39
C GLU A 80 8.48 9.87 -4.39
N ALA A 81 9.13 10.43 -3.36
CA ALA A 81 8.48 11.21 -2.32
C ALA A 81 7.93 12.54 -2.85
N THR A 82 6.63 12.78 -2.65
CA THR A 82 5.97 14.05 -3.02
C THR A 82 5.97 15.00 -1.82
N TRP A 83 6.47 16.21 -2.01
CA TRP A 83 6.65 17.21 -0.94
C TRP A 83 5.67 18.38 -1.06
N VAL A 84 4.98 18.68 0.03
CA VAL A 84 4.23 19.92 0.24
C VAL A 84 5.17 20.96 0.86
N THR A 85 5.31 22.11 0.18
CA THR A 85 6.24 23.18 0.59
C THR A 85 5.57 24.53 0.79
N LYS A 86 4.29 24.67 0.43
CA LYS A 86 3.51 25.90 0.52
C LYS A 86 2.06 25.60 0.91
N SER A 87 1.41 26.57 1.55
CA SER A 87 -0.04 26.62 1.79
C SER A 87 -0.57 27.95 1.27
N GLY A 88 -1.37 27.91 0.21
CA GLY A 88 -1.64 29.11 -0.60
C GLY A 88 -0.32 29.71 -1.11
N ASP A 89 -0.12 31.01 -0.90
CA ASP A 89 1.11 31.71 -1.28
C ASP A 89 2.20 31.68 -0.20
N SER A 90 1.90 31.17 1.00
CA SER A 90 2.85 31.14 2.12
C SER A 90 3.73 29.88 2.08
N LYS A 91 5.06 30.07 2.19
CA LYS A 91 6.01 28.96 2.31
C LYS A 91 5.93 28.33 3.71
N LEU A 92 5.90 27.01 3.77
CA LEU A 92 5.99 26.29 5.04
C LEU A 92 7.39 26.43 5.63
N ALA A 93 7.47 26.52 6.98
CA ALA A 93 8.75 26.56 7.68
C ALA A 93 9.58 25.30 7.41
N GLU A 94 8.92 24.14 7.40
CA GLU A 94 9.51 22.85 7.03
C GLU A 94 8.65 22.16 5.96
N PRO A 95 9.25 21.54 4.93
CA PRO A 95 8.54 20.69 3.99
C PRO A 95 7.90 19.48 4.70
N ILE A 96 6.73 19.08 4.21
CA ILE A 96 5.99 17.92 4.70
C ILE A 96 5.78 16.97 3.52
N ALA A 97 6.07 15.69 3.69
CA ALA A 97 5.87 14.69 2.65
C ALA A 97 4.43 14.15 2.67
N ILE A 98 3.92 13.77 1.51
CA ILE A 98 2.74 12.90 1.37
C ILE A 98 3.23 11.46 1.48
N ARG A 99 2.52 10.62 2.25
CA ARG A 99 2.98 9.25 2.53
C ARG A 99 3.22 8.43 1.23
N PRO A 100 4.41 7.81 1.06
CA PRO A 100 4.62 6.72 0.10
C PRO A 100 4.29 5.35 0.70
N THR A 101 4.27 5.28 2.04
CA THR A 101 3.85 4.20 2.95
C THR A 101 3.95 4.74 4.40
N SER A 102 3.42 4.04 5.41
CA SER A 102 3.17 4.61 6.74
C SER A 102 4.09 4.13 7.86
N GLU A 103 5.14 3.35 7.62
CA GLU A 103 6.06 2.86 8.68
C GLU A 103 6.57 4.00 9.56
N THR A 104 7.11 5.04 8.93
CA THR A 104 7.65 6.22 9.63
C THR A 104 6.59 7.00 10.40
N VAL A 105 5.31 6.90 10.02
CA VAL A 105 4.19 7.56 10.71
C VAL A 105 3.68 6.70 11.87
N MET A 106 3.58 5.38 11.67
CA MET A 106 2.95 4.45 12.60
C MET A 106 3.89 4.00 13.72
N TYR A 107 5.15 3.70 13.39
CA TYR A 107 6.07 3.07 14.34
C TYR A 107 6.47 3.97 15.52
N PRO A 108 6.62 5.30 15.38
CA PRO A 108 6.79 6.18 16.53
C PRO A 108 5.60 6.17 17.49
N ALA A 109 4.38 5.87 17.01
CA ALA A 109 3.22 5.69 17.87
C ALA A 109 3.24 4.31 18.54
N TYR A 110 3.62 3.25 17.83
CA TYR A 110 3.76 1.90 18.40
C TYR A 110 4.78 1.88 19.54
N ALA A 111 5.92 2.54 19.35
CA ALA A 111 6.95 2.68 20.38
C ALA A 111 6.43 3.38 21.66
N LYS A 112 5.42 4.25 21.54
CA LYS A 112 4.76 4.88 22.70
C LYS A 112 3.69 3.99 23.31
N TRP A 113 2.98 3.19 22.51
CA TRP A 113 1.90 2.33 22.99
C TRP A 113 2.39 1.05 23.65
N ILE A 114 3.51 0.49 23.18
CA ILE A 114 4.09 -0.73 23.71
C ILE A 114 4.97 -0.38 24.92
N GLN A 115 4.45 -0.57 26.13
CA GLN A 115 5.17 -0.33 27.39
C GLN A 115 5.60 -1.65 28.06
N SER A 116 4.93 -2.76 27.72
CA SER A 116 5.19 -4.09 28.27
C SER A 116 4.77 -5.19 27.29
N TYR A 117 5.11 -6.45 27.61
CA TYR A 117 4.66 -7.61 26.84
C TYR A 117 3.14 -7.75 26.74
N ARG A 118 2.37 -7.12 27.64
CA ARG A 118 0.90 -7.19 27.66
C ARG A 118 0.23 -6.32 26.60
N ASP A 119 0.98 -5.37 26.05
CA ASP A 119 0.51 -4.47 24.99
C ASP A 119 0.67 -5.12 23.59
N LEU A 120 1.25 -6.33 23.54
CA LEU A 120 1.42 -7.13 22.34
C LEU A 120 0.39 -8.27 22.28
N PRO A 121 -0.08 -8.64 21.07
CA PRO A 121 0.27 -8.05 19.79
C PRO A 121 -0.49 -6.75 19.50
N ILE A 122 0.16 -5.82 18.80
CA ILE A 122 -0.55 -4.74 18.10
C ILE A 122 -0.84 -5.24 16.69
N LYS A 123 -2.09 -5.12 16.24
CA LYS A 123 -2.50 -5.50 14.89
C LYS A 123 -3.40 -4.45 14.27
N LEU A 124 -2.83 -3.54 13.50
CA LEU A 124 -3.59 -2.46 12.88
C LEU A 124 -3.56 -2.55 11.36
N ASN A 125 -4.67 -2.14 10.75
CA ASN A 125 -4.84 -1.99 9.33
C ASN A 125 -5.38 -0.60 9.03
N GLN A 126 -5.06 -0.04 7.87
CA GLN A 126 -5.77 1.13 7.36
C GLN A 126 -6.04 0.99 5.87
N TRP A 127 -7.21 1.47 5.45
CA TRP A 127 -7.60 1.60 4.05
C TRP A 127 -7.45 3.07 3.66
N ASN A 128 -6.56 3.38 2.73
CA ASN A 128 -6.18 4.75 2.40
C ASN A 128 -5.66 4.88 0.97
N ASN A 129 -5.45 6.13 0.55
CA ASN A 129 -4.64 6.43 -0.62
C ASN A 129 -3.15 6.57 -0.24
N VAL A 130 -2.30 6.35 -1.25
CA VAL A 130 -0.85 6.54 -1.20
C VAL A 130 -0.40 7.26 -2.46
N VAL A 131 0.65 8.07 -2.32
CA VAL A 131 1.26 8.77 -3.45
C VAL A 131 2.72 8.32 -3.64
N ARG A 132 3.03 7.80 -4.83
CA ARG A 132 4.40 7.49 -5.28
C ARG A 132 4.62 8.14 -6.63
N TRP A 133 5.51 9.12 -6.69
CA TRP A 133 5.76 9.88 -7.92
C TRP A 133 6.71 9.13 -8.86
N GLU A 134 6.28 7.95 -9.32
CA GLU A 134 7.09 7.10 -10.18
C GLU A 134 7.39 7.75 -11.55
N PHE A 135 8.61 7.53 -12.03
CA PHE A 135 9.09 7.99 -13.35
C PHE A 135 8.81 6.98 -14.48
N LYS A 136 8.47 5.73 -14.13
CA LYS A 136 8.09 4.71 -15.11
C LYS A 136 6.75 5.06 -15.75
N HIS A 137 6.51 4.51 -16.95
CA HIS A 137 5.27 4.75 -17.68
C HIS A 137 4.05 4.32 -16.86
N PRO A 138 3.13 5.23 -16.49
CA PRO A 138 1.97 4.90 -15.69
C PRO A 138 0.92 4.16 -16.53
N GLN A 139 0.25 3.18 -15.93
CA GLN A 139 -0.82 2.42 -16.53
C GLN A 139 -1.99 2.30 -15.54
N PRO A 140 -3.24 2.60 -15.95
CA PRO A 140 -4.40 2.51 -15.06
C PRO A 140 -4.45 1.19 -14.31
N PHE A 141 -4.77 1.24 -13.01
CA PHE A 141 -4.76 0.12 -12.05
C PHE A 141 -3.39 -0.49 -11.75
N LEU A 142 -2.60 -0.82 -12.77
CA LEU A 142 -1.35 -1.59 -12.64
C LEU A 142 -0.19 -0.76 -12.05
N ARG A 143 -0.12 0.52 -12.40
CA ARG A 143 0.95 1.44 -11.97
C ARG A 143 0.46 2.89 -12.04
N THR A 144 0.03 3.43 -10.91
CA THR A 144 -0.52 4.79 -10.82
C THR A 144 0.28 5.60 -9.79
N ARG A 145 0.28 6.92 -9.91
CA ARG A 145 0.96 7.81 -8.96
C ARG A 145 0.20 7.97 -7.65
N GLU A 146 -1.13 7.95 -7.74
CA GLU A 146 -2.01 7.81 -6.59
C GLU A 146 -2.80 6.50 -6.74
N PHE A 147 -2.81 5.69 -5.69
CA PHE A 147 -3.61 4.45 -5.64
C PHE A 147 -4.23 4.25 -4.27
N LEU A 148 -5.33 3.52 -4.25
CA LEU A 148 -5.95 3.00 -3.04
C LEU A 148 -5.31 1.67 -2.67
N TRP A 149 -5.13 1.46 -1.37
CA TRP A 149 -4.65 0.19 -0.87
C TRP A 149 -5.16 -0.08 0.55
N GLN A 150 -4.73 -1.21 1.10
CA GLN A 150 -4.61 -1.36 2.54
C GLN A 150 -3.15 -1.62 2.91
N GLU A 151 -2.78 -1.15 4.09
CA GLU A 151 -1.52 -1.51 4.73
C GLU A 151 -1.78 -2.01 6.16
N GLY A 152 -1.38 -3.25 6.41
CA GLY A 152 -1.41 -3.89 7.71
C GLY A 152 -0.03 -3.83 8.37
N HIS A 153 0.01 -3.31 9.60
CA HIS A 153 1.21 -3.25 10.42
C HIS A 153 0.94 -3.93 11.75
N THR A 154 1.81 -4.88 12.10
CA THR A 154 1.62 -5.68 13.30
C THR A 154 2.94 -5.83 14.06
N ALA A 155 2.85 -5.90 15.38
CA ALA A 155 3.98 -6.05 16.28
C ALA A 155 3.72 -7.22 17.23
N HIS A 156 4.70 -8.11 17.35
CA HIS A 156 4.57 -9.39 18.05
C HIS A 156 5.67 -9.58 19.08
N ALA A 157 5.39 -10.38 20.11
CA ALA A 157 6.37 -10.73 21.13
C ALA A 157 7.36 -11.81 20.66
N SER A 158 6.96 -12.65 19.70
CA SER A 158 7.78 -13.74 19.17
C SER A 158 7.88 -13.67 17.64
N LEU A 159 9.01 -14.15 17.11
CA LEU A 159 9.20 -14.30 15.67
C LEU A 159 8.17 -15.29 15.09
N GLN A 160 7.88 -16.38 15.78
CA GLN A 160 6.96 -17.40 15.28
C GLN A 160 5.55 -16.84 15.04
N ASP A 161 5.05 -15.98 15.93
CA ASP A 161 3.74 -15.34 15.77
C ASP A 161 3.73 -14.37 14.58
N ALA A 162 4.82 -13.60 14.41
CA ALA A 162 4.98 -12.71 13.27
C ALA A 162 5.02 -13.47 11.94
N GLU A 163 5.83 -14.53 11.84
CA GLU A 163 5.95 -15.36 10.63
C GLU A 163 4.63 -16.05 10.29
N LYS A 164 3.88 -16.50 11.30
CA LYS A 164 2.54 -17.07 11.10
C LYS A 164 1.62 -16.04 10.45
N GLU A 165 1.59 -14.80 10.97
CA GLU A 165 0.75 -13.75 10.40
C GLU A 165 1.16 -13.38 8.97
N VAL A 166 2.47 -13.34 8.66
CA VAL A 166 2.94 -13.13 7.29
C VAL A 166 2.34 -14.17 6.33
N LEU A 167 2.32 -15.44 6.70
CA LEU A 167 1.78 -16.50 5.86
C LEU A 167 0.24 -16.51 5.82
N ASP A 168 -0.43 -16.19 6.93
CA ASP A 168 -1.89 -16.05 6.96
C ASP A 168 -2.36 -14.93 6.00
N ILE A 169 -1.67 -13.78 6.00
CA ILE A 169 -1.99 -12.65 5.12
C ILE A 169 -1.64 -12.96 3.67
N LEU A 170 -0.50 -13.62 3.40
CA LEU A 170 -0.15 -14.07 2.05
C LEU A 170 -1.22 -15.00 1.46
N GLU A 171 -1.79 -15.87 2.28
CA GLU A 171 -2.88 -16.76 1.88
C GLU A 171 -4.17 -15.97 1.56
N PHE A 172 -4.49 -14.94 2.34
CA PHE A 172 -5.62 -14.06 2.03
C PHE A 172 -5.41 -13.28 0.73
N TYR A 173 -4.20 -12.78 0.47
CA TYR A 173 -3.88 -12.17 -0.81
C TYR A 173 -4.04 -13.17 -1.95
N ALA A 174 -3.51 -14.39 -1.81
CA ALA A 174 -3.70 -15.42 -2.83
C ALA A 174 -5.19 -15.67 -3.12
N LYS A 175 -6.03 -15.77 -2.09
CA LYS A 175 -7.48 -15.96 -2.21
C LYS A 175 -8.23 -14.77 -2.80
N VAL A 176 -7.79 -13.54 -2.56
CA VAL A 176 -8.34 -12.38 -3.29
C VAL A 176 -8.18 -12.61 -4.79
N TYR A 177 -6.98 -12.99 -5.23
CA TYR A 177 -6.75 -13.25 -6.66
C TYR A 177 -7.48 -14.49 -7.16
N THR A 178 -7.36 -15.64 -6.48
CA THR A 178 -7.90 -16.92 -6.99
C THR A 178 -9.41 -17.04 -6.83
N ASP A 179 -9.96 -16.63 -5.69
CA ASP A 179 -11.35 -16.93 -5.32
C ASP A 179 -12.29 -15.79 -5.71
N LEU A 180 -11.84 -14.53 -5.63
CA LEU A 180 -12.66 -13.37 -6.04
C LEU A 180 -12.42 -12.96 -7.49
N LEU A 181 -11.14 -12.91 -7.92
CA LEU A 181 -10.78 -12.37 -9.23
C LEU A 181 -10.56 -13.46 -10.29
N ALA A 182 -10.57 -14.73 -9.90
CA ALA A 182 -10.31 -15.89 -10.77
C ALA A 182 -8.95 -15.82 -11.50
N ILE A 183 -7.93 -15.23 -10.86
CA ILE A 183 -6.57 -15.10 -11.36
C ILE A 183 -5.66 -16.06 -10.60
N PRO A 184 -5.04 -17.06 -11.25
CA PRO A 184 -4.08 -17.95 -10.60
C PRO A 184 -2.82 -17.17 -10.21
N VAL A 185 -2.28 -17.46 -9.03
CA VAL A 185 -1.05 -16.83 -8.54
C VAL A 185 -0.04 -17.85 -8.03
N VAL A 186 1.23 -17.49 -8.11
CA VAL A 186 2.34 -18.24 -7.52
C VAL A 186 2.78 -17.55 -6.23
N LYS A 187 2.62 -18.23 -5.10
CA LYS A 187 3.17 -17.79 -3.80
C LYS A 187 4.69 -18.01 -3.78
N GLY A 188 5.44 -17.03 -3.29
CA GLY A 188 6.90 -17.14 -3.21
C GLY A 188 7.55 -16.17 -2.22
N ARG A 189 8.87 -16.27 -2.11
CA ARG A 189 9.73 -15.34 -1.36
C ARG A 189 10.60 -14.57 -2.35
N LYS A 190 10.70 -13.25 -2.19
CA LYS A 190 11.57 -12.40 -3.00
C LYS A 190 13.04 -12.73 -2.73
N THR A 191 13.88 -12.49 -3.73
CA THR A 191 15.34 -12.58 -3.58
C THR A 191 15.85 -11.44 -2.68
N GLU A 192 17.09 -11.53 -2.19
CA GLU A 192 17.70 -10.45 -1.40
C GLU A 192 17.75 -9.11 -2.13
N LYS A 193 17.82 -9.12 -3.47
CA LYS A 193 17.81 -7.90 -4.28
C LYS A 193 16.42 -7.25 -4.37
N GLU A 194 15.37 -8.06 -4.33
CA GLU A 194 13.98 -7.61 -4.59
C GLU A 194 13.12 -7.57 -3.32
N LYS A 195 13.69 -7.89 -2.15
CA LYS A 195 12.99 -7.76 -0.88
C LYS A 195 12.79 -6.29 -0.52
N PHE A 196 11.77 -6.01 0.29
CA PHE A 196 11.54 -4.67 0.78
C PHE A 196 12.75 -4.16 1.57
N ALA A 197 13.18 -2.92 1.31
CA ALA A 197 14.27 -2.30 2.04
C ALA A 197 13.99 -2.35 3.54
N GLY A 198 14.96 -2.79 4.34
CA GLY A 198 14.83 -2.96 5.79
C GLY A 198 14.03 -4.19 6.26
N ALA A 199 13.46 -5.00 5.36
CA ALA A 199 12.85 -6.27 5.74
C ALA A 199 13.88 -7.38 5.93
N ASP A 200 13.63 -8.29 6.87
CA ASP A 200 14.37 -9.56 6.97
C ASP A 200 14.10 -10.42 5.72
N TYR A 201 12.83 -10.57 5.36
CA TYR A 201 12.38 -11.20 4.12
C TYR A 201 11.05 -10.62 3.61
N THR A 202 10.71 -10.93 2.36
CA THR A 202 9.45 -10.52 1.74
C THR A 202 8.80 -11.71 1.04
N THR A 203 7.54 -11.98 1.36
CA THR A 203 6.70 -12.94 0.62
C THR A 203 5.84 -12.20 -0.40
N THR A 204 5.39 -12.90 -1.44
CA THR A 204 4.65 -12.30 -2.56
C THR A 204 3.76 -13.31 -3.27
N VAL A 205 2.77 -12.80 -4.00
CA VAL A 205 1.95 -13.54 -4.97
C VAL A 205 2.21 -12.97 -6.36
N GLU A 206 2.65 -13.80 -7.30
CA GLU A 206 2.95 -13.39 -8.68
C GLU A 206 1.86 -13.90 -9.63
N ALA A 207 1.33 -13.03 -10.48
CA ALA A 207 0.38 -13.35 -11.55
C ALA A 207 1.04 -13.19 -12.93
N PHE A 208 0.55 -13.89 -13.96
CA PHE A 208 1.02 -13.82 -15.34
C PHE A 208 -0.11 -13.54 -16.31
#